data_AF-A0A386PNM1-F1
#
_entry.id   AF-A0A386PNM1-F1
#
_cell.length_a   1.000
_cell.length_b   1.000
_cell.length_c   1.000
_cell.angle_alpha   90.00
_cell.angle_beta   90.00
_cell.angle_gamma   90.00
#
_symmetry.space_group_name_H-M   'P 1'
#
loop_
_entity.id
_entity.type
_entity.pdbx_description
1 polymer ?
#
loop_
_entity_poly.entity_id
_entity_poly.type
_entity_poly.pdbx_seq_one_letter_code
_entity_poly.pdbx_strand_id
1 'polypeptide(L)'
;MKIMNKALMIISLMSSVMSCKLYEKLLDVTEESLDKKEVSMESHGKPEADVITDIEDRDRSGRKSRSLNDDNANEARESRAVVSPSDDDLLNRDQNAMRKQFDKYYKEAEDINIRAKGQLIEVDRIEKELKEVNTKLDEMSSVIIEANFALQKARSSENNQYKKQSLKHLHNAIEKVKNSTRVVKIMNYDEASDALKSAKSGFSLAKIESDKFLEAIRSDSPNLWYHFLNEAKASLIRAENMLEVVKNCQTYLKSEMSQVEKDFSELMQVYKVKAIEEK
;
A
#
# COMPACT_ATOMS: atom_id res chain seq x y z
N MET A 1 -18.68 -9.50 -37.29
CA MET A 1 -18.47 -9.90 -35.88
C MET A 1 -17.05 -10.37 -35.55
N LYS A 2 -16.42 -11.29 -36.30
CA LYS A 2 -15.09 -11.84 -35.92
C LYS A 2 -13.92 -10.83 -35.92
N ILE A 3 -14.00 -9.75 -36.68
CA ILE A 3 -12.94 -8.72 -36.75
C ILE A 3 -13.08 -7.69 -35.61
N MET A 4 -14.32 -7.33 -35.25
CA MET A 4 -14.61 -6.41 -34.13
C MET A 4 -14.11 -6.94 -32.78
N ASN A 5 -14.28 -8.24 -32.51
CA ASN A 5 -13.81 -8.85 -31.26
C ASN A 5 -12.28 -8.85 -31.15
N LYS A 6 -11.56 -8.97 -32.28
CA LYS A 6 -10.09 -8.90 -32.28
C LYS A 6 -9.59 -7.46 -32.07
N ALA A 7 -10.26 -6.47 -32.66
CA ALA A 7 -9.94 -5.06 -32.43
C ALA A 7 -10.18 -4.64 -30.97
N LEU A 8 -11.25 -5.13 -30.34
CA LEU A 8 -11.55 -4.85 -28.92
C LEU A 8 -10.51 -5.46 -27.96
N MET A 9 -10.01 -6.68 -28.22
CA MET A 9 -8.92 -7.26 -27.43
C MET A 9 -7.62 -6.46 -27.56
N ILE A 10 -7.28 -5.99 -28.76
CA ILE A 10 -6.04 -5.21 -28.97
C ILE A 10 -6.13 -3.83 -28.32
N ILE A 11 -7.31 -3.18 -28.37
CA ILE A 11 -7.52 -1.89 -27.69
C ILE A 11 -7.46 -2.07 -26.17
N SER A 12 -8.03 -3.16 -25.62
CA SER A 12 -7.92 -3.52 -24.20
C SER A 12 -6.47 -3.79 -23.76
N LEU A 13 -5.64 -4.36 -24.64
CA LEU A 13 -4.22 -4.63 -24.37
C LEU A 13 -3.36 -3.36 -24.42
N MET A 14 -3.76 -2.36 -25.21
CA MET A 14 -3.03 -1.10 -25.35
C MET A 14 -3.44 -0.07 -24.29
N SER A 15 -4.67 -0.13 -23.76
CA SER A 15 -5.09 0.71 -22.64
C SER A 15 -4.38 0.39 -21.32
N SER A 16 -3.93 -0.86 -21.11
CA SER A 16 -3.17 -1.24 -19.91
C SER A 16 -1.71 -0.74 -19.93
N VAL A 17 -1.12 -0.52 -21.11
CA VAL A 17 0.27 -0.03 -21.25
C VAL A 17 0.38 1.46 -20.96
N MET A 18 -0.66 2.25 -21.22
CA MET A 18 -0.66 3.71 -20.94
C MET A 18 -0.88 4.05 -19.46
N SER A 19 -1.50 3.17 -18.67
CA SER A 19 -1.65 3.36 -17.21
C SER A 19 -0.34 3.16 -16.43
N CYS A 20 0.62 2.38 -16.94
CA CYS A 20 1.89 2.11 -16.25
C CYS A 20 2.83 3.33 -16.23
N LYS A 21 2.90 4.11 -17.32
CA LYS A 21 3.75 5.32 -17.37
C LYS A 21 3.21 6.49 -16.53
N LEU A 22 1.92 6.46 -16.19
CA LEU A 22 1.31 7.46 -15.32
C LEU A 22 1.55 7.16 -13.83
N TYR A 23 1.69 5.88 -13.46
CA TYR A 23 2.00 5.47 -12.09
C TYR A 23 3.47 5.71 -11.72
N GLU A 24 4.42 5.44 -12.63
CA GLU A 24 5.84 5.75 -12.40
C GLU A 24 6.08 7.25 -12.18
N LYS A 25 5.38 8.12 -12.93
CA LYS A 25 5.46 9.58 -12.73
C LYS A 25 4.82 10.07 -11.44
N LEU A 26 3.86 9.35 -10.88
CA LEU A 26 3.26 9.71 -9.59
C LEU A 26 4.16 9.30 -8.43
N LEU A 27 4.86 8.17 -8.55
CA LEU A 27 5.85 7.72 -7.56
C LEU A 27 7.09 8.62 -7.52
N ASP A 28 7.66 8.99 -8.68
CA ASP A 28 8.82 9.90 -8.77
C ASP A 28 8.53 11.28 -8.12
N VAL A 29 7.32 11.82 -8.33
CA VAL A 29 6.94 13.14 -7.77
C VAL A 29 6.73 13.06 -6.24
N THR A 30 6.26 11.92 -5.72
CA THR A 30 6.15 11.73 -4.26
C THR A 30 7.50 11.51 -3.58
N GLU A 31 8.42 10.75 -4.20
CA GLU A 31 9.78 10.55 -3.66
C GLU A 31 10.59 11.86 -3.68
N GLU A 32 10.53 12.65 -4.75
CA GLU A 32 11.24 13.94 -4.83
C GLU A 32 10.70 14.99 -3.82
N SER A 33 9.45 14.82 -3.34
CA SER A 33 8.84 15.69 -2.34
C SER A 33 9.19 15.32 -0.89
N LEU A 34 9.60 14.06 -0.65
CA LEU A 34 10.01 13.56 0.66
C LEU A 34 11.48 13.94 0.94
N ASP A 35 12.37 13.76 -0.03
CA ASP A 35 13.80 14.09 0.11
C ASP A 35 14.06 15.58 0.33
N LYS A 36 13.23 16.46 -0.24
CA LYS A 36 13.35 17.93 -0.03
C LYS A 36 12.91 18.38 1.36
N LYS A 37 12.17 17.56 2.09
CA LYS A 37 11.67 17.90 3.44
C LYS A 37 12.64 17.44 4.54
N GLU A 38 13.48 16.44 4.26
CA GLU A 38 14.43 15.87 5.22
C GLU A 38 15.72 16.69 5.37
N VAL A 39 16.04 17.58 4.42
CA VAL A 39 17.26 18.43 4.45
C VAL A 39 17.09 19.75 5.21
N SER A 40 15.90 20.10 5.72
CA SER A 40 15.64 21.41 6.36
C SER A 40 15.57 21.38 7.91
N MET A 41 16.05 20.32 8.57
CA MET A 41 16.14 20.28 10.03
C MET A 41 17.58 20.01 10.50
N GLU A 42 18.49 20.89 10.11
CA GLU A 42 19.83 20.94 10.71
C GLU A 42 19.89 22.06 11.76
N SER A 43 20.40 21.70 12.92
CA SER A 43 20.37 22.43 14.18
C SER A 43 21.15 23.75 14.15
N HIS A 44 20.57 24.84 14.66
CA HIS A 44 21.34 25.96 15.19
C HIS A 44 21.30 25.97 16.72
N GLY A 45 22.34 25.38 17.31
CA GLY A 45 22.74 25.60 18.69
C GLY A 45 23.44 26.95 18.85
N LYS A 46 23.22 27.58 20.02
CA LYS A 46 23.83 28.83 20.50
C LYS A 46 25.37 28.82 20.41
N PRO A 47 26.00 30.01 20.49
CA PRO A 47 26.84 30.26 21.67
C PRO A 47 26.66 31.67 22.29
N GLU A 48 26.91 31.75 23.60
CA GLU A 48 27.10 32.98 24.38
C GLU A 48 28.57 33.42 24.32
N ALA A 49 28.85 34.74 24.22
CA ALA A 49 29.68 35.52 25.15
C ALA A 49 30.08 36.91 24.58
N ASP A 50 30.14 37.88 25.50
CA ASP A 50 30.41 39.33 25.43
C ASP A 50 31.55 39.85 24.53
N VAL A 51 31.36 41.06 23.98
CA VAL A 51 32.30 42.21 24.05
C VAL A 51 31.52 43.55 23.91
N ILE A 52 31.84 44.49 24.81
CA ILE A 52 31.34 45.86 25.03
C ILE A 52 31.75 46.85 23.91
N THR A 53 30.95 47.88 23.61
CA THR A 53 31.37 49.31 23.58
C THR A 53 30.20 50.30 23.36
N ASP A 54 30.37 51.45 24.03
CA ASP A 54 29.49 52.59 24.34
C ASP A 54 29.05 53.50 23.16
N ILE A 55 28.28 54.55 23.56
CA ILE A 55 28.13 55.93 23.01
C ILE A 55 26.79 56.12 22.28
N GLU A 56 25.73 56.73 22.83
CA GLU A 56 25.43 58.15 23.22
C GLU A 56 24.00 58.42 22.66
N ASP A 57 23.15 59.37 23.02
CA ASP A 57 22.98 60.36 24.09
C ASP A 57 21.51 60.85 23.94
N ARG A 58 20.92 61.34 25.04
CA ARG A 58 19.86 62.37 25.17
C ARG A 58 18.68 62.49 24.18
N ASP A 59 17.47 62.50 24.73
CA ASP A 59 16.72 63.74 25.02
C ASP A 59 15.39 63.39 25.74
N ARG A 60 15.21 63.77 27.01
CA ARG A 60 14.68 65.05 27.53
C ARG A 60 13.14 65.08 27.68
N SER A 61 12.74 65.25 28.94
CA SER A 61 11.66 66.15 29.41
C SER A 61 10.21 65.81 29.00
N GLY A 62 9.20 65.79 29.88
CA GLY A 62 9.09 66.44 31.17
C GLY A 62 7.71 66.20 31.80
N ARG A 63 7.61 66.66 33.04
CA ARG A 63 6.52 66.49 34.00
C ARG A 63 5.25 67.30 33.67
N LYS A 64 4.09 66.67 33.95
CA LYS A 64 2.96 67.16 34.79
C LYS A 64 1.97 68.20 34.22
N SER A 65 0.68 67.86 34.32
CA SER A 65 -0.39 68.73 34.88
C SER A 65 -1.63 67.88 35.22
N ARG A 66 -2.19 68.08 36.42
CA ARG A 66 -3.51 67.60 36.84
C ARG A 66 -4.53 68.72 36.57
N SER A 67 -5.75 68.38 36.18
CA SER A 67 -6.95 69.11 36.62
C SER A 67 -8.18 68.21 36.56
N LEU A 68 -8.93 68.24 37.65
CA LEU A 68 -10.26 67.64 37.84
C LEU A 68 -11.30 68.43 37.04
N ASN A 69 -12.38 67.77 36.63
CA ASN A 69 -13.75 68.17 36.97
C ASN A 69 -14.73 67.03 36.71
N ASP A 70 -15.55 66.77 37.73
CA ASP A 70 -16.81 66.03 37.67
C ASP A 70 -17.76 66.70 36.69
N ASP A 71 -18.57 65.90 35.98
CA ASP A 71 -20.00 66.20 35.85
C ASP A 71 -20.80 64.93 35.51
N ASN A 72 -22.00 64.95 36.07
CA ASN A 72 -22.92 63.86 36.38
C ASN A 72 -23.84 63.53 35.19
N ALA A 73 -24.06 62.25 34.86
CA ALA A 73 -25.24 61.83 34.10
C ALA A 73 -25.56 60.33 34.31
N ASN A 74 -26.66 60.09 35.01
CA ASN A 74 -27.37 58.83 35.10
C ASN A 74 -27.78 58.29 33.71
N GLU A 75 -27.36 57.08 33.38
CA GLU A 75 -28.15 56.17 32.54
C GLU A 75 -28.29 54.81 33.22
N ALA A 76 -29.53 54.51 33.59
CA ALA A 76 -29.98 53.19 33.99
C ALA A 76 -29.72 52.19 32.84
N ARG A 77 -28.73 51.31 33.04
CA ARG A 77 -28.67 50.03 32.34
C ARG A 77 -28.91 48.93 33.36
N GLU A 78 -30.02 48.22 33.20
CA GLU A 78 -30.21 46.88 33.75
C GLU A 78 -28.97 46.04 33.41
N SER A 79 -28.12 45.83 34.40
CA SER A 79 -27.11 44.79 34.35
C SER A 79 -27.85 43.46 34.45
N ARG A 80 -28.26 42.91 33.29
CA ARG A 80 -28.25 41.45 33.14
C ARG A 80 -26.84 41.05 33.52
N ALA A 81 -26.70 40.42 34.69
CA ALA A 81 -25.48 39.74 35.06
C ALA A 81 -25.18 38.77 33.93
N VAL A 82 -24.27 39.18 33.04
CA VAL A 82 -23.51 38.25 32.23
C VAL A 82 -22.73 37.50 33.29
N VAL A 83 -23.29 36.38 33.75
CA VAL A 83 -22.55 35.38 34.50
C VAL A 83 -21.50 34.91 33.50
N SER A 84 -20.36 35.60 33.50
CA SER A 84 -19.15 35.11 32.88
C SER A 84 -18.96 33.71 33.45
N PRO A 85 -18.83 32.68 32.61
CA PRO A 85 -18.59 31.33 33.09
C PRO A 85 -17.43 31.41 34.08
N SER A 86 -17.59 30.83 35.27
CA SER A 86 -16.48 30.76 36.21
C SER A 86 -15.33 30.01 35.53
N ASP A 87 -14.09 30.31 35.92
CA ASP A 87 -12.92 29.59 35.42
C ASP A 87 -13.08 28.07 35.63
N ASP A 88 -13.78 27.66 36.70
CA ASP A 88 -14.16 26.26 36.97
C ASP A 88 -15.13 25.66 35.94
N ASP A 89 -16.10 26.42 35.43
CA ASP A 89 -17.03 25.97 34.39
C ASP A 89 -16.32 25.83 33.02
N LEU A 90 -15.33 26.68 32.74
CA LEU A 90 -14.50 26.59 31.54
C LEU A 90 -13.54 25.39 31.62
N LEU A 91 -12.87 25.19 32.75
CA LEU A 91 -11.98 24.05 33.00
C LEU A 91 -12.72 22.70 32.92
N ASN A 92 -13.93 22.60 33.48
CA ASN A 92 -14.75 21.39 33.38
C ASN A 92 -15.19 21.09 31.95
N ARG A 93 -15.49 22.12 31.15
CA ARG A 93 -15.90 21.97 29.75
C ARG A 93 -14.74 21.51 28.87
N ASP A 94 -13.55 22.07 29.07
CA ASP A 94 -12.34 21.69 28.35
C ASP A 94 -11.86 20.28 28.72
N GLN A 95 -11.96 19.89 30.00
CA GLN A 95 -11.69 18.52 30.44
C GLN A 95 -12.66 17.50 29.83
N ASN A 96 -13.95 17.82 29.74
CA ASN A 96 -14.93 16.96 29.09
C ASN A 96 -14.73 16.85 27.57
N ALA A 97 -14.32 17.94 26.91
CA ALA A 97 -13.99 17.93 25.48
C ALA A 97 -12.76 17.04 25.20
N MET A 98 -11.71 17.19 26.01
CA MET A 98 -10.52 16.34 25.94
C MET A 98 -10.89 14.87 26.14
N ARG A 99 -11.61 14.51 27.21
CA ARG A 99 -12.04 13.12 27.48
C ARG A 99 -12.79 12.48 26.30
N LYS A 100 -13.72 13.21 25.67
CA LYS A 100 -14.44 12.71 24.48
C LYS A 100 -13.50 12.46 23.29
N GLN A 101 -12.49 13.31 23.11
CA GLN A 101 -11.51 13.16 22.05
C GLN A 101 -10.57 11.97 22.32
N PHE A 102 -10.17 11.76 23.57
CA PHE A 102 -9.46 10.56 24.03
C PHE A 102 -10.23 9.29 23.72
N ASP A 103 -11.48 9.19 24.17
CA ASP A 103 -12.33 8.01 23.95
C ASP A 103 -12.51 7.70 22.46
N LYS A 104 -12.60 8.74 21.63
CA LYS A 104 -12.70 8.61 20.18
C LYS A 104 -11.44 7.96 19.60
N TYR A 105 -10.26 8.50 19.91
CA TYR A 105 -9.01 7.98 19.36
C TYR A 105 -8.66 6.60 19.92
N TYR A 106 -9.00 6.34 21.18
CA TYR A 106 -8.87 5.01 21.78
C TYR A 106 -9.65 3.95 20.98
N LYS A 107 -10.94 4.20 20.76
CA LYS A 107 -11.79 3.30 19.96
C LYS A 107 -11.30 3.14 18.53
N GLU A 108 -10.78 4.22 17.94
CA GLU A 108 -10.26 4.19 16.59
C GLU A 108 -8.98 3.33 16.48
N ALA A 109 -8.06 3.44 17.44
CA ALA A 109 -6.89 2.57 17.48
C ALA A 109 -7.27 1.10 17.74
N GLU A 110 -8.25 0.85 18.61
CA GLU A 110 -8.78 -0.50 18.86
C GLU A 110 -9.40 -1.11 17.59
N ASP A 111 -10.20 -0.34 16.84
CA ASP A 111 -10.77 -0.78 15.56
C ASP A 111 -9.68 -1.12 14.54
N ILE A 112 -8.69 -0.24 14.37
CA ILE A 112 -7.54 -0.48 13.48
C ILE A 112 -6.81 -1.77 13.87
N ASN A 113 -6.57 -1.97 15.17
CA ASN A 113 -5.89 -3.16 15.69
C ASN A 113 -6.67 -4.45 15.36
N ILE A 114 -7.97 -4.45 15.64
CA ILE A 114 -8.86 -5.61 15.39
C ILE A 114 -8.94 -5.90 13.90
N ARG A 115 -9.12 -4.87 13.07
CA ARG A 115 -9.16 -4.99 11.61
C ARG A 115 -7.85 -5.54 11.06
N ALA A 116 -6.71 -4.98 11.46
CA ALA A 116 -5.40 -5.44 11.04
C ALA A 116 -5.16 -6.91 11.42
N LYS A 117 -5.52 -7.32 12.64
CA LYS A 117 -5.46 -8.73 13.08
C LYS A 117 -6.33 -9.64 12.21
N GLY A 118 -7.57 -9.23 11.93
CA GLY A 118 -8.47 -9.99 11.07
C GLY A 118 -7.93 -10.14 9.65
N GLN A 119 -7.41 -9.06 9.07
CA GLN A 119 -6.86 -9.04 7.71
C GLN A 119 -5.56 -9.86 7.60
N LEU A 120 -4.73 -9.92 8.63
CA LEU A 120 -3.55 -10.80 8.64
C LEU A 120 -3.92 -12.28 8.48
N ILE A 121 -5.05 -12.72 9.05
CA ILE A 121 -5.56 -14.09 8.87
C ILE A 121 -5.97 -14.32 7.40
N GLU A 122 -6.63 -13.33 6.77
CA GLU A 122 -7.00 -13.39 5.36
C GLU A 122 -5.76 -13.43 4.45
N VAL A 123 -4.76 -12.60 4.74
CA VAL A 123 -3.47 -12.58 4.04
C VAL A 123 -2.76 -13.93 4.13
N ASP A 124 -2.70 -14.54 5.32
CA ASP A 124 -2.08 -15.86 5.49
C ASP A 124 -2.82 -16.97 4.74
N ARG A 125 -4.15 -16.86 4.61
CA ARG A 125 -4.95 -17.77 3.75
C ARG A 125 -4.57 -17.60 2.28
N ILE A 126 -4.54 -16.36 1.79
CA ILE A 126 -4.19 -16.07 0.39
C ILE A 126 -2.75 -16.50 0.08
N GLU A 127 -1.82 -16.33 1.03
CA GLU A 127 -0.43 -16.76 0.87
C GLU A 127 -0.33 -18.27 0.59
N LYS A 128 -1.14 -19.08 1.28
CA LYS A 128 -1.20 -20.53 1.04
C LYS A 128 -1.76 -20.86 -0.34
N GLU A 129 -2.84 -20.19 -0.75
CA GLU A 129 -3.44 -20.38 -2.08
C GLU A 129 -2.47 -20.03 -3.21
N LEU A 130 -1.74 -18.91 -3.08
CA LEU A 130 -0.71 -18.54 -4.05
C LEU A 130 0.41 -19.59 -4.09
N LYS A 131 0.88 -20.10 -2.94
CA LYS A 131 1.89 -21.16 -2.90
C LYS A 131 1.45 -22.42 -3.65
N GLU A 132 0.20 -22.84 -3.49
CA GLU A 132 -0.37 -23.97 -4.24
C GLU A 132 -0.34 -23.74 -5.75
N VAL A 133 -0.69 -22.53 -6.21
CA VAL A 133 -0.61 -22.18 -7.64
C VAL A 133 0.83 -22.22 -8.13
N ASN A 134 1.79 -21.69 -7.37
CA ASN A 134 3.20 -21.73 -7.76
C ASN A 134 3.73 -23.16 -7.87
N THR A 135 3.39 -24.03 -6.91
CA THR A 135 3.76 -25.45 -6.98
C THR A 135 3.25 -26.10 -8.26
N LYS A 136 1.99 -25.87 -8.63
CA LYS A 136 1.44 -26.38 -9.91
C LYS A 136 2.20 -25.85 -11.13
N LEU A 137 2.53 -24.55 -11.15
CA LEU A 137 3.29 -23.96 -12.25
C LEU A 137 4.71 -24.54 -12.36
N ASP A 138 5.35 -24.84 -11.23
CA ASP A 138 6.67 -25.45 -11.18
C ASP A 138 6.66 -26.92 -11.64
N GLU A 139 5.61 -27.68 -11.30
CA GLU A 139 5.37 -29.03 -11.82
C GLU A 139 5.19 -29.01 -13.35
N MET A 140 4.35 -28.11 -13.87
CA MET A 140 4.17 -27.94 -15.32
C MET A 140 5.46 -27.56 -16.03
N SER A 141 6.27 -26.68 -15.41
CA SER A 141 7.57 -26.26 -15.92
C SER A 141 8.54 -27.44 -16.03
N SER A 142 8.55 -28.33 -15.05
CA SER A 142 9.37 -29.55 -15.04
C SER A 142 9.00 -30.47 -16.20
N VAL A 143 7.69 -30.71 -16.41
CA VAL A 143 7.19 -31.52 -17.53
C VAL A 143 7.51 -30.89 -18.90
N ILE A 144 7.45 -29.57 -19.02
CA ILE A 144 7.85 -28.85 -20.24
C ILE A 144 9.33 -29.09 -20.56
N ILE A 145 10.20 -29.09 -19.55
CA ILE A 145 11.63 -29.37 -19.71
C ILE A 145 11.84 -30.82 -20.20
N GLU A 146 11.19 -31.79 -19.56
CA GLU A 146 11.26 -33.20 -19.95
C GLU A 146 10.74 -33.44 -21.37
N ALA A 147 9.58 -32.88 -21.72
CA ALA A 147 9.00 -32.98 -23.05
C ALA A 147 9.89 -32.34 -24.12
N ASN A 148 10.52 -31.21 -23.82
CA ASN A 148 11.51 -30.58 -24.71
C ASN A 148 12.73 -31.46 -24.90
N PHE A 149 13.27 -32.04 -23.83
CA PHE A 149 14.42 -32.93 -23.92
C PHE A 149 14.11 -34.16 -24.79
N ALA A 150 12.96 -34.80 -24.59
CA ALA A 150 12.50 -35.91 -25.40
C ALA A 150 12.31 -35.52 -26.88
N LEU A 151 11.70 -34.36 -27.14
CA LEU A 151 11.55 -33.82 -28.49
C LEU A 151 12.91 -33.63 -29.20
N GLN A 152 13.92 -33.08 -28.50
CA GLN A 152 15.25 -32.89 -29.07
C GLN A 152 15.95 -34.21 -29.37
N LYS A 153 15.83 -35.20 -28.46
CA LYS A 153 16.36 -36.55 -28.68
C LYS A 153 15.74 -37.19 -29.93
N ALA A 154 14.40 -37.13 -30.05
CA ALA A 154 13.69 -37.70 -31.20
C ALA A 154 14.02 -36.99 -32.52
N ARG A 155 14.28 -35.68 -32.52
CA ARG A 155 14.69 -34.94 -33.73
C ARG A 155 16.06 -35.38 -34.26
N SER A 156 16.99 -35.72 -33.37
CA SER A 156 18.36 -36.14 -33.75
C SER A 156 18.42 -37.53 -34.40
N SER A 157 17.36 -38.35 -34.25
CA SER A 157 17.33 -39.74 -34.72
C SER A 157 16.43 -39.99 -35.94
N GLU A 158 15.75 -38.97 -36.49
CA GLU A 158 14.52 -39.20 -37.26
C GLU A 158 14.52 -38.69 -38.71
N ASN A 159 14.43 -39.62 -39.67
CA ASN A 159 14.31 -39.34 -41.11
C ASN A 159 12.90 -39.53 -41.68
N ASN A 160 11.92 -40.06 -40.91
CA ASN A 160 10.57 -40.32 -41.39
C ASN A 160 9.67 -39.05 -41.41
N GLN A 161 9.01 -38.79 -42.54
CA GLN A 161 8.14 -37.63 -42.75
C GLN A 161 6.89 -37.60 -41.86
N TYR A 162 6.26 -38.75 -41.57
CA TYR A 162 5.11 -38.83 -40.66
C TYR A 162 5.51 -38.47 -39.22
N LYS A 163 6.66 -38.99 -38.78
CA LYS A 163 7.20 -38.65 -37.46
C LYS A 163 7.63 -37.18 -37.37
N LYS A 164 8.14 -36.57 -38.46
CA LYS A 164 8.41 -35.11 -38.51
C LYS A 164 7.16 -34.27 -38.24
N GLN A 165 6.00 -34.64 -38.80
CA GLN A 165 4.75 -33.92 -38.56
C GLN A 165 4.30 -34.05 -37.10
N SER A 166 4.35 -35.26 -36.53
CA SER A 166 4.06 -35.48 -35.11
C SER A 166 5.02 -34.69 -34.20
N LEU A 167 6.32 -34.61 -34.52
CA LEU A 167 7.29 -33.81 -33.75
C LEU A 167 6.99 -32.30 -33.81
N LYS A 168 6.48 -31.80 -34.94
CA LYS A 168 5.99 -30.43 -35.06
C LYS A 168 4.78 -30.18 -34.15
N HIS A 169 3.83 -31.11 -34.07
CA HIS A 169 2.69 -31.01 -33.16
C HIS A 169 3.11 -30.96 -31.69
N LEU A 170 4.05 -31.82 -31.27
CA LEU A 170 4.60 -31.81 -29.91
C LEU A 170 5.31 -30.47 -29.61
N HIS A 171 6.13 -29.98 -30.54
CA HIS A 171 6.80 -28.68 -30.38
C HIS A 171 5.81 -27.53 -30.18
N ASN A 172 4.76 -27.49 -31.00
CA ASN A 172 3.72 -26.46 -30.88
C ASN A 172 2.99 -26.55 -29.53
N ALA A 173 2.67 -27.76 -29.05
CA ALA A 173 2.04 -27.95 -27.76
C ALA A 173 2.95 -27.48 -26.61
N ILE A 174 4.24 -27.81 -26.66
CA ILE A 174 5.22 -27.37 -25.67
C ILE A 174 5.31 -25.83 -25.63
N GLU A 175 5.50 -25.18 -26.78
CA GLU A 175 5.61 -23.72 -26.84
C GLU A 175 4.32 -23.02 -26.40
N LYS A 176 3.15 -23.61 -26.68
CA LYS A 176 1.86 -23.09 -26.21
C LYS A 176 1.80 -23.06 -24.68
N VAL A 177 2.05 -24.20 -24.02
CA VAL A 177 2.04 -24.30 -22.55
C VAL A 177 3.09 -23.40 -21.93
N LYS A 178 4.31 -23.39 -22.48
CA LYS A 178 5.42 -22.55 -21.99
C LYS A 178 5.07 -21.06 -22.03
N ASN A 179 4.42 -20.61 -23.10
CA ASN A 179 4.00 -19.22 -23.20
C ASN A 179 2.86 -18.91 -22.22
N SER A 180 1.87 -19.78 -22.08
CA SER A 180 0.76 -19.58 -21.15
C SER A 180 1.23 -19.60 -19.68
N THR A 181 2.10 -20.54 -19.28
CA THR A 181 2.64 -20.59 -17.91
C THR A 181 3.48 -19.36 -17.59
N ARG A 182 4.29 -18.88 -18.54
CA ARG A 182 5.08 -17.65 -18.38
C ARG A 182 4.19 -16.44 -18.14
N VAL A 183 3.11 -16.28 -18.90
CA VAL A 183 2.17 -15.16 -18.73
C VAL A 183 1.58 -15.19 -17.32
N VAL A 184 1.08 -16.33 -16.88
CA VAL A 184 0.50 -16.51 -15.54
C VAL A 184 1.52 -16.22 -14.43
N LYS A 185 2.76 -16.69 -14.58
CA LYS A 185 3.80 -16.49 -13.57
C LYS A 185 4.15 -15.01 -13.40
N ILE A 186 4.45 -14.32 -14.50
CA ILE A 186 4.91 -12.93 -14.48
C ILE A 186 3.77 -11.95 -14.20
N MET A 187 2.65 -12.06 -14.92
CA MET A 187 1.61 -11.02 -14.90
C MET A 187 0.59 -11.17 -13.77
N ASN A 188 0.52 -12.34 -13.13
CA ASN A 188 -0.55 -12.62 -12.17
C ASN A 188 0.00 -13.11 -10.84
N TYR A 189 0.91 -14.10 -10.87
CA TYR A 189 1.44 -14.68 -9.65
C TYR A 189 2.46 -13.76 -8.98
N ASP A 190 3.48 -13.29 -9.69
CA ASP A 190 4.53 -12.45 -9.11
C ASP A 190 3.96 -11.12 -8.57
N GLU A 191 3.09 -10.46 -9.34
CA GLU A 191 2.38 -9.25 -8.92
C GLU A 191 1.49 -9.48 -7.69
N ALA A 192 0.69 -10.56 -7.67
CA ALA A 192 -0.10 -10.91 -6.49
C ALA A 192 0.77 -11.20 -5.27
N SER A 193 1.89 -11.91 -5.45
CA SER A 193 2.84 -12.24 -4.39
C SER A 193 3.44 -10.98 -3.77
N ASP A 194 3.90 -10.05 -4.60
CA ASP A 194 4.55 -8.83 -4.13
C ASP A 194 3.57 -7.83 -3.48
N ALA A 195 2.37 -7.71 -4.05
CA ALA A 195 1.28 -6.97 -3.41
C ALA A 195 0.87 -7.59 -2.06
N LEU A 196 0.83 -8.93 -1.96
CA LEU A 196 0.50 -9.62 -0.71
C LEU A 196 1.56 -9.41 0.37
N LYS A 197 2.86 -9.44 0.02
CA LYS A 197 3.95 -9.10 0.96
C LYS A 197 3.79 -7.68 1.49
N SER A 198 3.46 -6.74 0.60
CA SER A 198 3.22 -5.34 0.97
C SER A 198 2.01 -5.19 1.88
N ALA A 199 0.89 -5.87 1.57
CA ALA A 199 -0.29 -5.90 2.41
C ALA A 199 0.01 -6.49 3.80
N LYS A 200 0.72 -7.63 3.87
CA LYS A 200 1.12 -8.28 5.12
C LYS A 200 1.95 -7.37 6.01
N SER A 201 2.95 -6.70 5.42
CA SER A 201 3.79 -5.73 6.12
C SER A 201 2.96 -4.55 6.63
N GLY A 202 2.11 -3.98 5.78
CA GLY A 202 1.26 -2.84 6.14
C GLY A 202 0.25 -3.16 7.25
N PHE A 203 -0.42 -4.32 7.22
CA PHE A 203 -1.30 -4.73 8.31
C PHE A 203 -0.52 -5.00 9.62
N SER A 204 0.67 -5.59 9.53
CA SER A 204 1.53 -5.80 10.70
C SER A 204 1.95 -4.48 11.33
N LEU A 205 2.34 -3.50 10.50
CA LEU A 205 2.70 -2.16 10.95
C LEU A 205 1.49 -1.44 11.56
N ALA A 206 0.33 -1.48 10.90
CA ALA A 206 -0.91 -0.88 11.42
C ALA A 206 -1.26 -1.42 12.81
N LYS A 207 -1.14 -2.73 13.00
CA LYS A 207 -1.31 -3.38 14.30
C LYS A 207 -0.30 -2.87 15.32
N ILE A 208 1.00 -2.89 15.00
CA ILE A 208 2.06 -2.45 15.92
C ILE A 208 1.85 -0.99 16.35
N GLU A 209 1.57 -0.09 15.42
CA GLU A 209 1.38 1.33 15.71
C GLU A 209 0.10 1.57 16.52
N SER A 210 -0.97 0.80 16.27
CA SER A 210 -2.16 0.83 17.13
C SER A 210 -1.89 0.31 18.54
N ASP A 211 -1.10 -0.75 18.71
CA ASP A 211 -0.71 -1.26 20.03
C ASP A 211 0.13 -0.20 20.78
N LYS A 212 1.11 0.42 20.12
CA LYS A 212 1.91 1.53 20.67
C LYS A 212 1.03 2.71 21.08
N PHE A 213 0.01 3.05 20.29
CA PHE A 213 -0.96 4.08 20.64
C PHE A 213 -1.72 3.72 21.93
N LEU A 214 -2.25 2.50 22.02
CA LEU A 214 -3.04 2.04 23.16
C LEU A 214 -2.22 1.96 24.44
N GLU A 215 -0.91 1.71 24.34
CA GLU A 215 0.04 1.79 25.45
C GLU A 215 0.34 3.25 25.83
N ALA A 216 0.63 4.08 24.82
CA ALA A 216 1.08 5.45 25.02
C ALA A 216 -0.03 6.41 25.46
N ILE A 217 -1.30 6.19 25.09
CA ILE A 217 -2.42 7.10 25.40
C ILE A 217 -2.66 7.28 26.91
N ARG A 218 -2.06 6.44 27.76
CA ARG A 218 -2.05 6.58 29.23
C ARG A 218 -0.91 7.43 29.77
N SER A 219 0.02 7.87 28.91
CA SER A 219 1.10 8.81 29.25
C SER A 219 0.62 10.26 29.12
N ASP A 220 1.48 11.25 29.38
CA ASP A 220 1.21 12.69 29.22
C ASP A 220 1.85 13.28 27.94
N SER A 221 2.06 12.48 26.88
CA SER A 221 2.67 12.95 25.62
C SER A 221 1.72 12.88 24.40
N PRO A 222 0.76 13.82 24.25
CA PRO A 222 -0.23 13.81 23.18
C PRO A 222 0.35 13.71 21.77
N ASN A 223 1.47 14.38 21.51
CA ASN A 223 2.12 14.38 20.20
C ASN A 223 2.53 12.97 19.75
N LEU A 224 2.97 12.14 20.70
CA LEU A 224 3.41 10.78 20.42
C LEU A 224 2.21 9.89 20.03
N TRP A 225 1.05 10.08 20.68
CA TRP A 225 -0.14 9.29 20.36
C TRP A 225 -0.69 9.68 18.98
N TYR A 226 -0.71 10.98 18.66
CA TYR A 226 -1.11 11.43 17.33
C TYR A 226 -0.25 10.83 16.22
N HIS A 227 1.07 10.75 16.43
CA HIS A 227 1.97 10.09 15.50
C HIS A 227 1.60 8.62 15.27
N PHE A 228 1.51 7.83 16.35
CA PHE A 228 1.19 6.40 16.25
C PHE A 228 -0.17 6.13 15.61
N LEU A 229 -1.20 6.90 15.98
CA LEU A 229 -2.54 6.72 15.39
C LEU A 229 -2.54 7.04 13.89
N ASN A 230 -1.86 8.11 13.47
CA ASN A 230 -1.81 8.48 12.06
C ASN A 230 -1.01 7.46 11.24
N GLU A 231 0.11 6.96 11.76
CA GLU A 231 0.88 5.92 11.08
C GLU A 231 0.10 4.59 10.99
N ALA A 232 -0.65 4.24 12.04
CA ALA A 232 -1.53 3.08 12.05
C ALA A 232 -2.60 3.17 10.96
N LYS A 233 -3.25 4.33 10.83
CA LYS A 233 -4.24 4.60 9.77
C LYS A 233 -3.65 4.52 8.38
N ALA A 234 -2.54 5.23 8.14
CA ALA A 234 -1.89 5.26 6.84
C ALA A 234 -1.44 3.86 6.41
N SER A 235 -0.90 3.08 7.35
CA SER A 235 -0.49 1.70 7.11
C SER A 235 -1.66 0.78 6.83
N LEU A 236 -2.78 0.91 7.55
CA LEU A 236 -3.99 0.14 7.29
C LEU A 236 -4.54 0.42 5.89
N ILE A 237 -4.69 1.69 5.50
CA ILE A 237 -5.21 2.08 4.19
C ILE A 237 -4.31 1.57 3.06
N ARG A 238 -2.99 1.73 3.18
CA ARG A 238 -2.03 1.20 2.20
C ARG A 238 -2.15 -0.32 2.07
N ALA A 239 -2.28 -1.03 3.19
CA ALA A 239 -2.42 -2.47 3.21
C ALA A 239 -3.74 -2.95 2.57
N GLU A 240 -4.86 -2.27 2.84
CA GLU A 240 -6.16 -2.58 2.26
C GLU A 240 -6.16 -2.38 0.73
N ASN A 241 -5.56 -1.30 0.25
CA ASN A 241 -5.39 -1.08 -1.20
C ASN A 241 -4.55 -2.18 -1.85
N MET A 242 -3.46 -2.60 -1.21
CA MET A 242 -2.64 -3.70 -1.72
C MET A 242 -3.38 -5.04 -1.69
N LEU A 243 -4.21 -5.29 -0.67
CA LEU A 243 -5.03 -6.49 -0.62
C LEU A 243 -6.10 -6.51 -1.72
N GLU A 244 -6.63 -5.35 -2.10
CA GLU A 244 -7.53 -5.23 -3.26
C GLU A 244 -6.81 -5.59 -4.57
N VAL A 245 -5.57 -5.11 -4.76
CA VAL A 245 -4.71 -5.51 -5.89
C VAL A 245 -4.55 -7.04 -5.90
N VAL A 246 -4.22 -7.65 -4.76
CA VAL A 246 -4.11 -9.12 -4.64
C VAL A 246 -5.40 -9.82 -5.08
N LYS A 247 -6.57 -9.38 -4.61
CA LYS A 247 -7.87 -9.98 -4.94
C LYS A 247 -8.18 -9.88 -6.43
N ASN A 248 -7.83 -8.76 -7.06
CA ASN A 248 -7.94 -8.60 -8.50
C ASN A 248 -7.02 -9.57 -9.25
N CYS A 249 -5.74 -9.64 -8.86
CA CYS A 249 -4.79 -10.59 -9.44
C CYS A 249 -5.22 -12.04 -9.25
N GLN A 250 -5.77 -12.43 -8.09
CA GLN A 250 -6.32 -13.78 -7.86
C GLN A 250 -7.45 -14.13 -8.82
N THR A 251 -8.31 -13.17 -9.16
CA THR A 251 -9.40 -13.36 -10.12
C THR A 251 -8.86 -13.67 -11.51
N TYR A 252 -7.87 -12.92 -11.97
CA TYR A 252 -7.20 -13.19 -13.25
C TYR A 252 -6.42 -14.50 -13.22
N LEU A 253 -5.67 -14.76 -12.13
CA LEU A 253 -4.89 -15.98 -11.94
C LEU A 253 -5.77 -17.22 -12.09
N LYS A 254 -6.98 -17.22 -11.50
CA LYS A 254 -7.94 -18.32 -11.61
C LYS A 254 -8.41 -18.55 -13.05
N SER A 255 -8.69 -17.46 -13.78
CA SER A 255 -9.09 -17.53 -15.19
C SER A 255 -7.97 -18.09 -16.06
N GLU A 256 -6.77 -17.52 -15.96
CA GLU A 256 -5.64 -17.92 -16.78
C GLU A 256 -5.13 -19.33 -16.45
N MET A 257 -5.15 -19.73 -15.17
CA MET A 257 -4.81 -21.09 -14.75
C MET A 257 -5.72 -22.14 -15.41
N SER A 258 -7.00 -21.83 -15.62
CA SER A 258 -7.92 -22.75 -16.31
C SER A 258 -7.49 -22.98 -17.76
N GLN A 259 -6.99 -21.94 -18.43
CA GLN A 259 -6.47 -22.04 -19.79
C GLN A 259 -5.12 -22.77 -19.84
N VAL A 260 -4.23 -22.49 -18.88
CA VAL A 260 -2.95 -23.22 -18.72
C VAL A 260 -3.19 -24.70 -18.49
N GLU A 261 -4.10 -25.09 -17.60
CA GLU A 261 -4.43 -26.49 -17.31
C GLU A 261 -4.97 -27.23 -18.55
N LYS A 262 -5.76 -26.53 -19.38
CA LYS A 262 -6.22 -27.06 -20.67
C LYS A 262 -5.07 -27.28 -21.65
N ASP A 263 -4.21 -26.27 -21.83
CA ASP A 263 -3.07 -26.36 -22.74
C ASP A 263 -2.09 -27.43 -22.27
N PHE A 264 -1.89 -27.55 -20.96
CA PHE A 264 -1.08 -28.59 -20.34
C PHE A 264 -1.67 -29.99 -20.60
N SER A 265 -2.99 -30.14 -20.51
CA SER A 265 -3.66 -31.39 -20.85
C SER A 265 -3.47 -31.79 -22.32
N GLU A 266 -3.53 -30.83 -23.25
CA GLU A 266 -3.22 -31.05 -24.67
C GLU A 266 -1.76 -31.51 -24.85
N LEU A 267 -0.80 -30.88 -24.16
CA LEU A 267 0.61 -31.32 -24.16
C LEU A 267 0.74 -32.75 -23.64
N MET A 268 0.09 -33.09 -22.53
CA MET A 268 0.18 -34.42 -21.94
C MET A 268 -0.42 -35.50 -22.85
N GLN A 269 -1.47 -35.20 -23.60
CA GLN A 269 -2.01 -36.14 -24.61
C GLN A 269 -0.99 -36.41 -25.72
N VAL A 270 -0.39 -35.36 -26.29
CA VAL A 270 0.61 -35.52 -27.36
C VAL A 270 1.90 -36.17 -26.86
N TYR A 271 2.30 -35.88 -25.61
CA TYR A 271 3.52 -36.40 -25.01
C TYR A 271 3.38 -37.88 -24.59
N LYS A 272 2.28 -38.26 -23.92
CA LYS A 272 2.04 -39.65 -23.48
C LYS A 272 1.82 -40.62 -24.62
N VAL A 273 1.10 -40.22 -25.68
CA VAL A 273 0.93 -41.05 -26.89
C VAL A 273 2.29 -41.43 -27.47
N LYS A 274 3.26 -40.52 -27.43
CA LYS A 274 4.61 -40.77 -27.97
C LYS A 274 5.52 -41.57 -27.06
N ALA A 275 5.44 -41.40 -25.75
CA ALA A 275 6.17 -42.22 -24.80
C ALA A 275 5.76 -43.71 -24.85
N ILE A 276 4.56 -43.99 -25.39
CA ILE A 276 4.05 -45.35 -25.65
C ILE A 276 4.52 -45.87 -27.02
N GLU A 277 4.62 -45.02 -28.05
CA GLU A 277 5.11 -45.40 -29.39
C GLU A 277 6.64 -45.65 -29.48
N GLU A 278 7.42 -45.19 -28.49
CA GLU A 278 8.87 -45.42 -28.39
C GLU A 278 9.26 -46.64 -27.53
N LYS A 279 8.28 -47.37 -26.96
CA LYS A 279 8.48 -48.66 -26.25
C LYS A 279 8.14 -49.83 -27.16
#